data_AF-A0A6I2SZ22-F1
#
_entry.id   AF-A0A6I2SZ22-F1
#
_cell.length_a   1.000
_cell.length_b   1.000
_cell.length_c   1.000
_cell.angle_alpha   90.00
_cell.angle_beta   90.00
_cell.angle_gamma   90.00
#
_symmetry.space_group_name_H-M   'P 1'
#
loop_
_entity.id
_entity.type
_entity.pdbx_description
1 polymer ?
#
loop_
_entity_poly.entity_id
_entity_poly.type
_entity_poly.pdbx_seq_one_letter_code
_entity_poly.pdbx_strand_id
1 'polypeptide(L)'
;MEIATQLLAFSRMAVRDRGVFWHLKIRWNIQIENLMHDFCYAVRKGIELTAKVHPEISDVAKTCFPHEEGGFVKILGEGRIQLCDRSFWWIVNRIIHSRDTFVKDQTIDEYVSPEPPHYITNTFSPKFFGFFSDLDQDKEFRYVETEELLQCYLGVIEPVIAAELEKWREDPLYL
;
A
#
# COMPACT_ATOMS: atom_id res chain seq x y z
N MET A 1 9.54 -3.31 9.66
CA MET A 1 8.41 -4.07 10.24
C MET A 1 7.34 -3.15 10.81
N GLU A 2 7.67 -2.23 11.71
CA GLU A 2 6.68 -1.36 12.40
C GLU A 2 5.78 -0.56 11.45
N ILE A 3 6.33 0.13 10.45
CA ILE A 3 5.55 0.93 9.48
C ILE A 3 4.59 0.06 8.66
N ALA A 4 5.04 -1.12 8.20
CA ALA A 4 4.20 -2.05 7.45
C ALA A 4 3.03 -2.57 8.30
N THR A 5 3.27 -2.87 9.58
CA THR A 5 2.22 -3.28 10.52
C THR A 5 1.23 -2.14 10.78
N GLN A 6 1.71 -0.90 10.94
CA GLN A 6 0.85 0.26 11.09
C GLN A 6 -0.02 0.47 9.85
N LEU A 7 0.56 0.46 8.65
CA LEU A 7 -0.18 0.56 7.39
C LEU A 7 -1.22 -0.56 7.25
N LEU A 8 -0.87 -1.80 7.58
CA LEU A 8 -1.81 -2.92 7.52
C LEU A 8 -2.97 -2.71 8.49
N ALA A 9 -2.69 -2.29 9.72
CA ALA A 9 -3.71 -1.96 10.70
C ALA A 9 -4.63 -0.85 10.17
N PHE A 10 -4.07 0.25 9.65
CA PHE A 10 -4.85 1.35 9.07
C PHE A 10 -5.68 0.89 7.87
N SER A 11 -5.13 0.07 6.97
CA SER A 11 -5.84 -0.44 5.78
C SER A 11 -7.03 -1.34 6.12
N ARG A 12 -7.05 -1.90 7.33
CA ARG A 12 -8.12 -2.77 7.83
C ARG A 12 -9.05 -2.05 8.82
N MET A 13 -8.70 -0.84 9.24
CA MET A 13 -9.56 -0.04 10.12
C MET A 13 -10.80 0.43 9.35
N ALA A 14 -11.95 0.14 9.94
CA ALA A 14 -13.26 0.50 9.45
C ALA A 14 -13.76 1.73 10.23
N VAL A 15 -14.01 2.84 9.54
CA VAL A 15 -14.61 4.03 10.13
C VAL A 15 -16.08 4.09 9.70
N ARG A 16 -16.99 4.07 10.69
CA ARG A 16 -18.42 4.24 10.43
C ARG A 16 -18.74 5.69 10.13
N ASP A 17 -19.53 5.90 9.09
CA ASP A 17 -20.00 7.21 8.70
C ASP A 17 -20.88 7.83 9.81
N ARG A 18 -20.31 8.76 10.56
CA ARG A 18 -21.10 9.83 11.16
C ARG A 18 -20.51 11.11 10.58
N GLY A 19 -21.24 11.77 9.69
CA GLY A 19 -20.81 12.99 8.95
C GLY A 19 -20.23 14.12 9.81
N VAL A 20 -20.31 14.04 11.14
CA VAL A 20 -19.65 14.92 12.12
C VAL A 20 -18.11 14.76 12.14
N PHE A 21 -17.56 13.65 11.62
CA PHE A 21 -16.12 13.32 11.73
C PHE A 21 -15.31 13.45 10.42
N TRP A 22 -15.81 14.18 9.42
CA TRP A 22 -15.12 14.36 8.13
C TRP A 22 -13.66 14.84 8.27
N HIS A 23 -13.36 15.67 9.28
CA HIS A 23 -12.02 16.19 9.55
C HIS A 23 -11.08 15.10 10.10
N LEU A 24 -11.60 14.10 10.83
CA LEU A 24 -10.82 12.94 11.26
C LEU A 24 -10.48 12.06 10.06
N LYS A 25 -11.42 11.89 9.12
CA LYS A 25 -11.18 11.18 7.86
C LYS A 25 -10.04 11.82 7.05
N ILE A 26 -10.04 13.15 6.91
CA ILE A 26 -8.94 13.86 6.24
C ILE A 26 -7.61 13.61 6.97
N ARG A 27 -7.58 13.73 8.30
CA ARG A 27 -6.36 13.47 9.09
C ARG A 27 -5.87 12.04 8.94
N TRP A 28 -6.78 11.06 8.89
CA TRP A 28 -6.45 9.67 8.64
C TRP A 28 -5.84 9.47 7.25
N ASN A 29 -6.43 10.07 6.21
CA ASN A 29 -5.88 9.97 4.86
C ASN A 29 -4.46 10.55 4.77
N ILE A 30 -4.24 11.72 5.38
CA ILE A 30 -2.90 12.34 5.46
C ILE A 30 -1.91 11.41 6.17
N GLN A 31 -2.32 10.74 7.26
CA GLN A 31 -1.45 9.79 7.96
C GLN A 31 -1.11 8.57 7.09
N ILE A 32 -2.09 8.02 6.36
CA ILE A 32 -1.87 6.90 5.46
C ILE A 32 -0.95 7.29 4.32
N GLU A 33 -1.13 8.48 3.74
CA GLU A 33 -0.23 9.02 2.71
C GLU A 33 1.21 9.11 3.21
N ASN A 34 1.43 9.73 4.36
CA ASN A 34 2.77 9.84 4.95
C ASN A 34 3.38 8.46 5.22
N LEU A 35 2.62 7.56 5.85
CA LEU A 35 3.09 6.21 6.15
C LEU A 35 3.41 5.41 4.87
N MET A 36 2.63 5.57 3.81
CA MET A 36 2.86 4.89 2.54
C MET A 36 4.16 5.38 1.87
N HIS A 37 4.41 6.69 1.88
CA HIS A 37 5.66 7.26 1.40
C HIS A 37 6.86 6.79 2.23
N ASP A 38 6.76 6.85 3.56
CA ASP A 38 7.82 6.42 4.47
C ASP A 38 8.13 4.93 4.30
N PHE A 39 7.09 4.10 4.18
CA PHE A 39 7.22 2.68 3.87
C PHE A 39 7.96 2.47 2.56
N CYS A 40 7.50 3.07 1.47
CA CYS A 40 8.11 2.90 0.15
C CYS A 40 9.58 3.34 0.16
N TYR A 41 9.88 4.49 0.79
CA TYR A 41 11.25 4.99 0.91
C TYR A 41 12.15 4.02 1.70
N ALA A 42 11.69 3.56 2.87
CA ALA A 42 12.44 2.63 3.71
C ALA A 42 12.68 1.30 2.99
N VAL A 43 11.66 0.75 2.33
CA VAL A 43 11.79 -0.51 1.59
C VAL A 43 12.74 -0.37 0.41
N ARG A 44 12.64 0.71 -0.37
CA ARG A 44 13.59 0.98 -1.45
C ARG A 44 15.02 1.00 -0.92
N LYS A 45 15.27 1.70 0.19
CA LYS A 45 16.59 1.74 0.82
C LYS A 45 17.05 0.38 1.30
N GLY A 46 16.17 -0.42 1.90
CA GLY A 46 16.45 -1.80 2.28
C GLY A 46 16.92 -2.63 1.08
N ILE A 47 16.13 -2.61 -0.01
CA ILE A 47 16.45 -3.33 -1.25
C ILE A 47 17.78 -2.82 -1.84
N GLU A 48 17.99 -1.51 -1.98
CA GLU A 48 19.22 -0.92 -2.54
C GLU A 48 20.47 -1.30 -1.74
N LEU A 49 20.36 -1.37 -0.41
CA LEU A 49 21.47 -1.74 0.47
C LEU A 49 21.78 -3.24 0.37
N THR A 50 20.77 -4.09 0.46
CA THR A 50 20.93 -5.54 0.32
C THR A 50 21.44 -5.91 -1.07
N ALA A 51 20.99 -5.22 -2.12
CA ALA A 51 21.40 -5.44 -3.51
C ALA A 51 22.91 -5.21 -3.76
N LYS A 52 23.60 -4.45 -2.91
CA LYS A 52 25.07 -4.28 -3.02
C LYS A 52 25.84 -5.57 -2.77
N VAL A 53 25.25 -6.49 -2.02
CA VAL A 53 25.85 -7.78 -1.66
C VAL A 53 25.12 -8.93 -2.35
N HIS A 54 23.80 -8.82 -2.50
CA HIS A 54 22.91 -9.80 -3.11
C HIS A 54 22.08 -9.17 -4.22
N PRO A 55 22.64 -8.97 -5.43
CA PRO A 55 21.96 -8.29 -6.53
C PRO A 55 20.58 -8.88 -6.89
N GLU A 56 20.40 -10.17 -6.65
CA GLU A 56 19.16 -10.92 -6.91
C GLU A 56 17.93 -10.37 -6.18
N ILE A 57 18.08 -9.67 -5.04
CA ILE A 57 16.94 -9.05 -4.34
C ILE A 57 16.23 -8.03 -5.23
N SER A 58 17.00 -7.30 -6.06
CA SER A 58 16.43 -6.34 -7.00
C SER A 58 15.60 -7.03 -8.06
N ASP A 59 16.01 -8.23 -8.48
CA ASP A 59 15.30 -9.00 -9.49
C ASP A 59 14.03 -9.61 -8.91
N VAL A 60 14.08 -10.15 -7.68
CA VAL A 60 12.88 -10.59 -6.95
C VAL A 60 11.87 -9.46 -6.83
N ALA A 61 12.30 -8.25 -6.47
CA ALA A 61 11.42 -7.09 -6.37
C ALA A 61 10.83 -6.65 -7.71
N LYS A 62 11.54 -6.88 -8.83
CA LYS A 62 11.05 -6.58 -10.19
C LYS A 62 10.11 -7.65 -10.74
N THR A 63 10.14 -8.87 -10.20
CA THR A 63 9.27 -9.98 -10.61
C THR A 63 8.10 -10.23 -9.66
N CYS A 64 8.06 -9.54 -8.52
CA CYS A 64 6.94 -9.58 -7.58
C CYS A 64 5.87 -8.57 -8.01
N PHE A 65 4.62 -9.00 -8.19
CA PHE A 65 3.51 -8.16 -8.65
C PHE A 65 2.40 -8.16 -7.59
N PRO A 66 2.03 -7.01 -7.02
CA PRO A 66 0.91 -6.91 -6.08
C PRO A 66 -0.45 -7.27 -6.68
N HIS A 67 -0.61 -7.12 -8.00
CA HIS A 67 -1.89 -7.33 -8.66
C HIS A 67 -1.71 -8.17 -9.91
N GLU A 68 -2.75 -8.92 -10.25
CA GLU A 68 -2.85 -9.60 -11.54
C GLU A 68 -2.98 -8.59 -12.68
N GLU A 69 -2.45 -8.95 -13.86
CA GLU A 69 -2.56 -8.15 -15.07
C GLU A 69 -4.03 -7.89 -15.42
N GLY A 70 -4.39 -6.62 -15.64
CA GLY A 70 -5.78 -6.23 -15.92
C GLY A 70 -6.72 -6.28 -14.70
N GLY A 71 -6.18 -6.42 -13.49
CA GLY A 71 -6.96 -6.36 -12.25
C GLY A 71 -7.77 -5.07 -12.13
N PHE A 72 -9.02 -5.18 -11.70
CA PHE A 72 -9.88 -4.04 -11.44
C PHE A 72 -10.73 -4.25 -10.19
N VAL A 73 -11.03 -3.15 -9.50
CA VAL A 73 -11.97 -3.13 -8.38
C VAL A 73 -13.19 -2.32 -8.74
N LYS A 74 -14.37 -2.80 -8.32
CA LYS A 74 -15.61 -2.04 -8.43
C LYS A 74 -15.77 -1.18 -7.17
N ILE A 75 -15.83 0.13 -7.35
CA ILE A 75 -16.14 1.08 -6.27
C ILE A 75 -17.57 1.56 -6.42
N LEU A 76 -18.34 1.46 -5.33
CA LEU A 76 -19.73 1.89 -5.32
C LEU A 76 -19.82 3.38 -5.65
N GLY A 77 -20.70 3.75 -6.57
CA GLY A 77 -20.90 5.13 -7.01
C GLY A 77 -19.85 5.68 -7.99
N GLU A 78 -18.73 4.98 -8.22
CA GLU A 78 -17.62 5.48 -9.04
C GLU A 78 -17.21 4.56 -10.19
N GLY A 79 -17.81 3.37 -10.26
CA GLY A 79 -17.59 2.45 -11.37
C GLY A 79 -16.43 1.49 -11.11
N ARG A 80 -15.57 1.29 -12.11
CA ARG A 80 -14.42 0.37 -12.02
C ARG A 80 -13.13 1.17 -12.02
N ILE A 81 -12.25 0.83 -11.09
CA ILE A 81 -10.90 1.36 -11.02
C ILE A 81 -9.94 0.25 -11.43
N GLN A 82 -9.04 0.55 -12.36
CA GLN A 82 -7.98 -0.36 -12.76
C GLN A 82 -6.85 -0.31 -11.72
N LEU A 83 -6.40 -1.49 -11.29
CA LEU A 83 -5.26 -1.65 -10.41
C LEU A 83 -3.96 -1.64 -11.21
N CYS A 84 -2.89 -1.19 -10.57
CA CYS A 84 -1.58 -1.08 -11.18
C CYS A 84 -1.01 -2.47 -11.53
N ASP A 85 -0.76 -2.72 -12.81
CA ASP A 85 -0.22 -3.97 -13.35
C ASP A 85 1.31 -4.03 -13.34
N ARG A 86 1.95 -3.23 -12.48
CA ARG A 86 3.40 -3.06 -12.43
C ARG A 86 4.00 -3.82 -11.25
N SER A 87 5.29 -4.12 -11.36
CA SER A 87 6.01 -4.82 -10.29
C SER A 87 6.12 -3.98 -9.02
N PHE A 88 6.35 -4.66 -7.91
CA PHE A 88 6.57 -4.08 -6.59
C PHE A 88 7.66 -3.01 -6.64
N TRP A 89 8.81 -3.33 -7.27
CA TRP A 89 9.90 -2.38 -7.45
C TRP A 89 9.48 -1.13 -8.23
N TRP A 90 8.68 -1.30 -9.28
CA TRP A 90 8.19 -0.18 -10.07
C TRP A 90 7.27 0.72 -9.23
N ILE A 91 6.30 0.13 -8.53
CA ILE A 91 5.31 0.84 -7.70
C ILE A 91 6.02 1.64 -6.60
N VAL A 92 6.91 0.99 -5.82
CA VAL A 92 7.66 1.65 -4.74
C VAL A 92 8.45 2.85 -5.25
N ASN A 93 9.13 2.71 -6.39
CA ASN A 93 9.88 3.82 -6.97
C ASN A 93 8.99 4.99 -7.40
N ARG A 94 7.76 4.72 -7.84
CA ARG A 94 6.85 5.77 -8.30
C ARG A 94 6.12 6.48 -7.16
N ILE A 95 5.75 5.75 -6.12
CA ILE A 95 5.17 6.34 -4.91
C ILE A 95 6.16 7.29 -4.24
N ILE A 96 7.46 6.96 -4.16
CA ILE A 96 8.46 7.87 -3.57
C ILE A 96 8.56 9.21 -4.33
N HIS A 97 8.28 9.18 -5.63
CA HIS A 97 8.30 10.34 -6.52
C HIS A 97 6.90 10.75 -6.98
N SER A 98 5.87 10.44 -6.19
CA SER A 98 4.51 10.86 -6.53
C SER A 98 4.28 12.30 -6.09
N ARG A 99 3.66 13.06 -7.00
CA ARG A 99 3.31 14.46 -6.77
C ARG A 99 1.92 14.60 -6.17
N ASP A 100 0.98 13.82 -6.72
CA ASP A 100 -0.39 13.79 -6.28
C ASP A 100 -0.71 12.39 -5.77
N THR A 101 -1.31 12.31 -4.59
CA THR A 101 -1.70 11.07 -3.92
C THR A 101 -3.15 11.15 -3.47
N PHE A 102 -3.77 9.99 -3.34
CA PHE A 102 -5.15 9.90 -2.91
C PHE A 102 -5.43 8.60 -2.19
N VAL A 103 -6.03 8.66 -1.00
CA VAL A 103 -6.52 7.45 -0.31
C VAL A 103 -7.96 7.17 -0.70
N LYS A 104 -8.18 5.99 -1.30
CA LYS A 104 -9.50 5.53 -1.71
C LYS A 104 -10.04 4.49 -0.75
N ASP A 105 -11.24 4.77 -0.24
CA ASP A 105 -11.95 3.83 0.61
C ASP A 105 -12.69 2.78 -0.23
N GLN A 106 -12.70 1.55 0.26
CA GLN A 106 -13.72 0.59 -0.12
C GLN A 106 -14.96 0.85 0.73
N THR A 107 -16.09 1.10 0.08
CA THR A 107 -17.40 1.14 0.73
C THR A 107 -17.93 -0.29 0.81
N ILE A 108 -18.15 -0.76 2.04
CA ILE A 108 -18.88 -2.00 2.30
C ILE A 108 -20.27 -1.60 2.80
N ASP A 109 -21.32 -2.04 2.10
CA ASP A 109 -22.69 -1.92 2.59
C ASP A 109 -22.83 -2.86 3.79
N GLU A 110 -22.76 -2.33 5.02
CA GLU A 110 -23.05 -3.12 6.22
C GLU A 110 -24.56 -3.07 6.53
N TYR A 111 -25.18 -4.25 6.36
CA TYR A 111 -26.48 -4.73 6.85
C TYR A 111 -27.55 -3.68 7.21
N VAL A 112 -28.65 -3.71 6.46
CA VAL A 112 -29.90 -3.04 6.84
C VAL A 112 -30.49 -3.77 8.04
N SER A 113 -30.62 -3.08 9.20
CA SER A 113 -31.40 -3.59 10.32
C SER A 113 -32.80 -4.03 9.84
N PRO A 114 -33.28 -5.24 10.16
CA PRO A 114 -34.63 -5.66 9.79
C PRO A 114 -35.71 -4.84 10.50
N GLU A 115 -35.37 -4.14 11.59
CA GLU A 115 -36.29 -3.30 12.35
C GLU A 115 -36.20 -1.82 11.96
N PRO A 116 -37.34 -1.12 11.78
CA PRO A 116 -37.39 0.30 11.49
C PRO A 116 -36.85 1.20 12.62
N PRO A 117 -36.19 2.33 12.31
CA PRO A 117 -35.84 2.78 10.96
C PRO A 117 -34.72 1.92 10.39
N HIS A 118 -34.87 1.49 9.15
CA HIS A 118 -33.79 0.87 8.41
C HIS A 118 -32.62 1.86 8.32
N TYR A 119 -31.51 1.57 8.99
CA TYR A 119 -30.28 2.34 8.84
C TYR A 119 -29.36 1.59 7.88
N ILE A 120 -28.85 2.30 6.87
CA ILE A 120 -27.71 1.86 6.09
C ILE A 120 -26.47 2.42 6.79
N THR A 121 -25.60 1.53 7.28
CA THR A 121 -24.29 1.94 7.79
C THR A 121 -23.26 1.72 6.69
N ASN A 122 -22.66 2.82 6.22
CA ASN A 122 -21.50 2.77 5.35
C ASN A 122 -20.26 2.66 6.21
N THR A 123 -19.50 1.60 5.99
CA THR A 123 -18.19 1.41 6.61
C THR A 123 -17.12 1.71 5.55
N PHE A 124 -16.26 2.68 5.85
CA PHE A 124 -15.13 3.06 5.01
C PHE A 124 -13.87 2.39 5.52
N SER A 125 -13.17 1.68 4.64
CA SER A 125 -11.85 1.12 4.91
C SER A 125 -10.89 1.65 3.84
N PRO A 126 -9.79 2.33 4.21
CA PRO A 126 -8.85 2.89 3.25
C PRO A 126 -8.05 1.75 2.62
N LYS A 127 -8.50 1.31 1.44
CA LYS A 127 -8.01 0.08 0.81
C LYS A 127 -7.03 0.35 -0.32
N PHE A 128 -7.22 1.43 -1.06
CA PHE A 128 -6.40 1.73 -2.23
C PHE A 128 -5.63 3.02 -2.06
N PHE A 129 -4.38 2.98 -2.46
CA PHE A 129 -3.52 4.13 -2.58
C PHE A 129 -3.42 4.53 -4.04
N GLY A 130 -3.96 5.69 -4.36
CA GLY A 130 -3.88 6.34 -5.65
C GLY A 130 -2.66 7.24 -5.72
N PHE A 131 -1.94 7.23 -6.84
CA PHE A 131 -0.78 8.09 -7.03
C PHE A 131 -0.60 8.49 -8.49
N PHE A 132 -0.01 9.67 -8.66
CA PHE A 132 0.53 10.19 -9.91
C PHE A 132 2.02 10.48 -9.73
N SER A 133 2.87 9.91 -10.59
CA SER A 133 4.32 10.13 -10.52
C SER A 133 4.84 10.98 -11.67
N ASP A 134 5.71 11.94 -11.38
CA ASP A 134 6.38 12.74 -12.40
C ASP A 134 7.34 11.92 -13.28
N LEU A 135 7.65 10.69 -12.86
CA LEU A 135 8.45 9.74 -13.63
C LEU A 135 7.62 8.95 -14.66
N ASP A 136 6.31 9.13 -14.68
CA ASP A 136 5.40 8.49 -15.62
C ASP A 136 5.15 9.39 -16.84
N GLN A 137 5.53 8.89 -18.02
CA GLN A 137 5.39 9.65 -19.27
C GLN A 137 3.93 9.78 -19.72
N ASP A 138 3.12 8.78 -19.39
CA ASP A 138 1.71 8.66 -19.74
C ASP A 138 0.80 9.54 -18.89
N LYS A 139 1.31 10.11 -17.78
CA LYS A 139 0.55 10.94 -16.84
C LYS A 139 -0.69 10.19 -16.33
N GLU A 140 -0.59 8.88 -16.18
CA GLU A 140 -1.70 8.04 -15.73
C GLU A 140 -1.81 8.06 -14.21
N PHE A 141 -3.02 8.22 -13.69
CA PHE A 141 -3.28 8.07 -12.26
C PHE A 141 -3.47 6.58 -11.94
N ARG A 142 -2.64 6.04 -11.05
CA ARG A 142 -2.57 4.60 -10.77
C ARG A 142 -3.07 4.30 -9.37
N TYR A 143 -3.65 3.11 -9.19
CA TYR A 143 -4.14 2.65 -7.89
C TYR A 143 -3.46 1.35 -7.52
N VAL A 144 -3.03 1.24 -6.27
CA VAL A 144 -2.53 0.01 -5.67
C VAL A 144 -3.37 -0.33 -4.45
N GLU A 145 -3.74 -1.60 -4.29
CA GLU A 145 -4.31 -2.06 -3.02
C GLU A 145 -3.21 -2.13 -1.97
N THR A 146 -3.38 -1.37 -0.88
CA THR A 146 -2.38 -1.22 0.18
C THR A 146 -2.03 -2.58 0.78
N GLU A 147 -3.03 -3.43 1.02
CA GLU A 147 -2.84 -4.73 1.64
C GLU A 147 -2.02 -5.68 0.75
N GLU A 148 -2.33 -5.77 -0.54
CA GLU A 148 -1.59 -6.59 -1.50
C GLU A 148 -0.14 -6.11 -1.69
N LEU A 149 0.09 -4.79 -1.71
CA LEU A 149 1.44 -4.24 -1.74
C LEU A 149 2.24 -4.66 -0.51
N LEU A 150 1.62 -4.58 0.67
CA LEU A 150 2.25 -5.01 1.92
C LEU A 150 2.46 -6.53 1.97
N GLN A 151 1.55 -7.32 1.43
CA GLN A 151 1.70 -8.78 1.32
C GLN A 151 2.87 -9.15 0.41
N CYS A 152 3.03 -8.47 -0.73
CA CYS A 152 4.22 -8.63 -1.57
C CYS A 152 5.51 -8.36 -0.78
N TYR A 153 5.54 -7.27 -0.02
CA TYR A 153 6.70 -6.97 0.81
C TYR A 153 6.93 -8.03 1.90
N LEU A 154 5.95 -8.27 2.76
CA LEU A 154 6.09 -9.15 3.93
C LEU A 154 6.25 -10.63 3.56
N GLY A 155 5.63 -11.07 2.47
CA GLY A 155 5.65 -12.47 2.04
C GLY A 155 6.84 -12.83 1.16
N VAL A 156 7.38 -11.88 0.39
CA VAL A 156 8.39 -12.17 -0.64
C VAL A 156 9.70 -11.41 -0.41
N ILE A 157 9.62 -10.09 -0.18
CA ILE A 157 10.81 -9.23 -0.15
C ILE A 157 11.49 -9.21 1.23
N GLU A 158 10.71 -9.03 2.29
CA GLU A 158 11.18 -8.92 3.66
C GLU A 158 11.95 -10.16 4.13
N PRO A 159 11.49 -11.41 3.86
CA PRO A 159 12.22 -12.59 4.29
C PRO A 159 13.62 -12.69 3.69
N VAL A 160 13.79 -12.24 2.44
CA VAL A 160 15.10 -12.23 1.77
C VAL A 160 16.00 -11.17 2.40
N ILE A 161 15.47 -9.96 2.67
CA ILE A 161 16.24 -8.91 3.36
C ILE A 161 16.64 -9.36 4.78
N ALA A 162 15.71 -9.95 5.52
CA ALA A 162 15.92 -10.40 6.90
C ALA A 162 16.98 -11.51 6.99
N ALA A 163 16.92 -12.49 6.08
CA ALA A 163 17.91 -13.57 6.02
C ALA A 163 19.34 -13.03 5.81
N GLU A 164 19.51 -11.96 5.03
CA GLU A 164 20.82 -11.35 4.84
C GLU A 164 21.29 -10.54 6.05
N LEU A 165 20.39 -9.79 6.69
CA LEU A 165 20.74 -9.06 7.92
C LEU A 165 21.15 -10.00 9.06
N GLU A 166 20.57 -11.20 9.13
CA GLU A 166 20.95 -12.20 10.14
C GLU A 166 22.38 -12.71 9.92
N LYS A 167 22.80 -12.96 8.67
CA LYS A 167 24.19 -13.34 8.36
C LYS A 167 25.20 -12.26 8.78
N TRP A 168 24.86 -10.98 8.63
CA TRP A 168 25.73 -9.87 9.02
C TRP A 168 25.91 -9.77 10.53
N ARG A 169 24.90 -10.15 11.30
CA ARG A 169 24.97 -10.18 12.77
C ARG A 169 25.90 -11.29 13.26
N GLU A 170 26.04 -12.37 12.49
CA GLU A 170 26.85 -13.55 12.85
C GLU A 170 28.31 -13.46 12.39
N ASP A 171 28.66 -12.52 11.51
CA ASP A 171 30.02 -12.36 11.01
C ASP A 171 30.81 -11.27 11.78
N PRO A 172 31.80 -11.63 12.62
CA PRO A 172 32.58 -10.69 13.41
C PRO A 172 33.50 -9.77 12.57
N LEU A 173 33.59 -9.97 11.24
CA LEU A 173 34.38 -9.12 10.35
C LEU A 173 33.69 -7.80 9.95
N TYR A 174 32.43 -7.59 10.34
CA TYR A 174 31.62 -6.42 9.98
C TYR A 174 31.33 -5.44 11.14
N LEU A 175 31.99 -5.62 12.31
CA LEU A 175 32.03 -4.67 13.45
C LEU A 175 33.44 -4.08 13.62
#